data_AF-A0A0A0BJG7-F1
#
_entry.id   AF-A0A0A0BJG7-F1
#
_cell.length_a   1.000
_cell.length_b   1.000
_cell.length_c   1.000
_cell.angle_alpha   90.00
_cell.angle_beta   90.00
_cell.angle_gamma   90.00
#
_symmetry.space_group_name_H-M   'P 1'
#
loop_
_entity.id
_entity.type
_entity.pdbx_description
1 polymer ?
#
loop_
_entity_poly.entity_id
_entity_poly.type
_entity_poly.pdbx_seq_one_letter_code
_entity_poly.pdbx_strand_id
1 'polypeptide(L)'
;MLVCPECGHEWQAGDDKVDVSEDKVLDSNGNILEDGDTVTVIKDLKVKGSSAVVKVGTKVKNIRLVGGDHDIDCKIDGIGAMKLKSEFVKKA
;
A
#
# COMPACT_ATOMS: atom_id res chain seq x y z
N MET A 1 25.69 -24.31 -3.37
CA MET A 1 24.82 -25.45 -3.03
C MET A 1 25.48 -26.15 -1.86
N LEU A 2 24.83 -26.16 -0.69
CA LEU A 2 25.37 -26.76 0.52
C LEU A 2 24.51 -27.98 0.85
N VAL A 3 25.16 -29.12 1.09
CA VAL A 3 24.49 -30.36 1.46
C VAL A 3 24.95 -30.79 2.85
N CYS A 4 24.00 -31.07 3.74
CA CYS A 4 24.32 -31.52 5.10
C CYS A 4 24.75 -33.00 5.10
N PRO A 5 25.96 -33.35 5.57
CA PRO A 5 26.48 -34.71 5.51
C PRO A 5 25.83 -35.70 6.50
N GLU A 6 25.00 -35.23 7.45
CA GLU A 6 24.31 -36.10 8.41
C GLU A 6 22.87 -36.45 8.00
N CYS A 7 22.23 -35.66 7.13
CA CYS A 7 20.83 -35.87 6.76
C CYS A 7 20.53 -35.74 5.26
N GLY A 8 21.51 -35.38 4.42
CA GLY A 8 21.34 -35.29 2.97
C GLY A 8 20.43 -34.16 2.51
N HIS A 9 20.04 -33.23 3.39
CA HIS A 9 19.22 -32.09 3.00
C HIS A 9 20.07 -31.09 2.20
N GLU A 10 19.59 -30.75 1.01
CA GLU A 10 20.20 -29.80 0.10
C GLU A 10 19.54 -28.44 0.25
N TRP A 11 20.34 -27.40 0.50
CA TRP A 11 19.86 -26.02 0.49
C TRP A 11 20.84 -25.10 -0.24
N GLN A 12 20.31 -24.07 -0.90
CA GLN A 12 21.13 -23.04 -1.53
C GLN A 12 21.53 -21.99 -0.49
N ALA A 13 22.84 -21.80 -0.28
CA ALA A 13 23.36 -20.62 0.40
C ALA A 13 23.01 -19.40 -0.47
N GLY A 14 21.97 -18.66 -0.08
CA GLY A 14 21.41 -17.55 -0.85
C GLY A 14 19.91 -17.65 -1.16
N ASP A 15 19.22 -18.73 -0.76
CA ASP A 15 17.75 -18.73 -0.69
C ASP A 15 17.26 -18.27 0.69
N ASP A 16 17.96 -17.27 1.23
CA ASP A 16 17.30 -16.26 2.03
C ASP A 16 16.60 -15.35 1.03
N LYS A 17 15.43 -15.77 0.53
CA LYS A 17 14.35 -14.80 0.31
C LYS A 17 13.92 -14.28 1.68
N VAL A 18 14.85 -13.61 2.36
CA VAL A 18 14.51 -12.50 3.22
C VAL A 18 14.03 -11.45 2.23
N ASP A 19 12.75 -11.54 1.85
CA ASP A 19 11.97 -10.35 1.55
C ASP A 19 12.05 -9.57 2.87
N VAL A 20 13.07 -8.71 2.94
CA VAL A 20 13.25 -7.73 4.00
C VAL A 20 12.04 -6.82 3.84
N SER A 21 10.93 -7.24 4.44
CA SER A 21 9.81 -6.41 4.88
C SER A 21 9.60 -5.18 4.01
N GLU A 22 9.32 -5.37 2.72
CA GLU A 22 8.61 -4.33 2.01
C GLU A 22 7.16 -4.58 2.41
N ASP A 23 6.66 -3.76 3.35
CA ASP A 23 5.24 -3.60 3.58
C ASP A 23 4.64 -3.11 2.26
N LYS A 24 4.44 -4.05 1.33
CA LYS A 24 3.96 -3.81 -0.02
C LYS A 24 2.53 -3.41 0.20
N VAL A 25 2.29 -2.10 0.18
CA VAL A 25 0.95 -1.55 0.32
C VAL A 25 0.17 -1.96 -0.93
N LEU A 26 -0.63 -3.00 -0.76
CA LEU A 26 -1.50 -3.52 -1.79
C LEU A 26 -2.80 -2.74 -1.80
N ASP A 27 -3.14 -2.32 -2.98
CA ASP A 27 -4.41 -1.72 -3.33
C ASP A 27 -5.60 -2.70 -3.20
N SER A 28 -6.85 -2.20 -3.24
CA SER A 28 -8.04 -3.05 -3.25
C SER A 28 -8.06 -4.11 -4.38
N ASN A 29 -7.34 -3.87 -5.48
CA ASN A 29 -7.22 -4.83 -6.59
C ASN A 29 -5.98 -5.74 -6.49
N GLY A 30 -5.20 -5.65 -5.41
CA GLY A 30 -3.95 -6.40 -5.26
C GLY A 30 -2.78 -5.84 -6.06
N ASN A 31 -2.86 -4.58 -6.51
CA ASN A 31 -1.74 -3.91 -7.16
C ASN A 31 -0.79 -3.33 -6.11
N ILE A 32 0.52 -3.44 -6.36
CA ILE A 32 1.54 -2.81 -5.53
C ILE A 32 1.46 -1.29 -5.78
N LEU A 33 1.29 -0.54 -4.69
CA LEU A 33 1.38 0.90 -4.68
C LEU A 33 2.81 1.32 -4.35
N GLU A 34 3.20 2.48 -4.86
CA GLU A 34 4.51 3.08 -4.65
C GLU A 34 4.36 4.55 -4.25
N ASP A 35 5.39 5.10 -3.63
CA ASP A 35 5.42 6.53 -3.30
C ASP A 35 5.41 7.38 -4.58
N GLY A 36 4.58 8.42 -4.61
CA GLY A 36 4.36 9.27 -5.78
C GLY A 36 3.31 8.76 -6.77
N ASP A 37 2.74 7.57 -6.57
CA ASP A 37 1.75 6.99 -7.48
C ASP A 37 0.40 7.75 -7.44
N THR A 38 -0.50 7.44 -8.37
CA THR A 38 -1.83 8.02 -8.44
C THR A 38 -2.87 6.96 -8.15
N VAL A 39 -3.74 7.23 -7.17
CA VAL A 39 -4.80 6.32 -6.77
C VAL A 39 -6.17 6.95 -6.97
N THR A 40 -7.19 6.12 -7.12
CA THR A 40 -8.59 6.52 -7.26
C THR A 40 -9.40 5.88 -6.17
N VAL A 41 -10.24 6.65 -5.48
CA VAL A 41 -11.09 6.12 -4.41
C VAL A 41 -12.25 5.30 -5.02
N ILE A 42 -12.47 4.09 -4.51
CA ILE A 42 -13.50 3.16 -5.04
C ILE A 42 -14.86 3.26 -4.34
N LYS A 43 -14.93 3.91 -3.17
CA LYS A 43 -16.14 4.07 -2.36
C LYS A 43 -16.33 5.53 -1.93
N ASP A 44 -17.54 5.90 -1.55
CA ASP A 44 -17.76 7.18 -0.88
C ASP A 44 -17.27 7.10 0.57
N LEU A 45 -16.45 8.07 0.97
CA LEU A 45 -15.92 8.19 2.31
C LEU A 45 -16.30 9.55 2.88
N LYS A 46 -17.06 9.54 3.97
CA LYS A 46 -17.36 10.75 4.73
C LYS A 46 -16.20 11.05 5.66
N VAL A 47 -15.55 12.20 5.46
CA VAL A 47 -14.45 12.63 6.33
C VAL A 47 -15.01 13.04 7.68
N LYS A 48 -14.61 12.35 8.75
CA LYS A 48 -15.04 12.70 10.11
C LYS A 48 -14.40 14.03 10.50
N GLY A 49 -15.22 15.04 10.80
CA GLY A 49 -14.76 16.39 11.15
C GLY A 49 -14.87 17.42 10.02
N SER A 50 -15.23 17.01 8.80
CA SER A 50 -15.49 17.90 7.68
C SER A 50 -16.85 17.61 7.04
N SER A 51 -17.49 18.63 6.48
CA SER A 51 -18.72 18.45 5.68
C SER A 51 -18.42 17.90 4.28
N ALA A 52 -17.14 17.77 3.93
CA ALA A 52 -16.68 17.23 2.65
C ALA A 52 -16.82 15.71 2.61
N VAL A 53 -17.36 15.22 1.50
CA VAL A 53 -17.49 13.79 1.20
C VAL A 53 -16.56 13.48 0.04
N VAL A 54 -15.62 12.55 0.24
CA VAL A 54 -14.77 12.03 -0.83
C VAL A 54 -15.65 11.07 -1.63
N LYS A 55 -16.03 11.46 -2.84
CA LYS A 55 -16.86 10.61 -3.69
C LYS A 55 -16.01 9.53 -4.37
N VAL A 56 -16.65 8.41 -4.69
CA VAL A 56 -16.08 7.41 -5.61
C VAL A 56 -15.60 8.09 -6.90
N GLY A 57 -14.43 7.70 -7.39
CA GLY A 57 -13.79 8.31 -8.56
C GLY A 57 -12.90 9.52 -8.24
N THR A 58 -12.80 9.94 -6.98
CA THR A 58 -11.83 10.99 -6.60
C THR A 58 -10.41 10.49 -6.88
N LYS A 59 -9.69 11.19 -7.76
CA LYS A 59 -8.31 10.87 -8.10
C LYS A 59 -7.36 11.65 -7.19
N VAL A 60 -6.47 10.94 -6.53
CA VAL A 60 -5.46 11.50 -5.63
C VAL A 60 -4.09 11.20 -6.20
N LYS A 61 -3.31 12.25 -6.43
CA LYS A 61 -1.98 12.17 -7.06
C LYS A 61 -0.91 12.33 -5.97
N ASN A 62 0.27 11.79 -6.22
CA ASN A 62 1.42 11.93 -5.32
C ASN A 62 1.11 11.37 -3.92
N ILE A 63 0.67 10.10 -3.86
CA ILE A 63 0.47 9.43 -2.59
C ILE A 63 1.80 9.17 -1.90
N ARG A 64 1.79 9.10 -0.57
CA ARG A 64 2.93 8.72 0.24
C ARG A 64 2.58 7.47 1.02
N LEU A 65 3.41 6.44 0.93
CA LEU A 65 3.19 5.22 1.70
C LEU A 65 3.73 5.39 3.11
N VAL A 66 2.94 5.04 4.10
CA VAL A 66 3.31 5.14 5.53
C VAL A 66 2.92 3.84 6.22
N GLY A 67 3.78 3.33 7.11
CA GLY A 67 3.41 2.15 7.92
C GLY A 67 2.43 2.54 9.02
N GLY A 68 1.33 1.80 9.20
CA GLY A 68 0.38 2.03 10.29
C GLY A 68 -0.99 1.39 10.08
N ASP A 69 -2.02 1.94 10.72
CA ASP A 69 -3.42 1.53 10.45
C ASP A 69 -3.98 2.19 9.17
N HIS A 70 -3.44 3.34 8.79
CA HIS A 70 -3.74 3.99 7.51
C HIS A 70 -2.46 4.08 6.70
N ASP A 71 -2.40 3.28 5.64
CA ASP A 71 -1.16 2.97 4.92
C ASP A 71 -0.79 4.02 3.86
N ILE A 72 -1.74 4.92 3.54
CA ILE A 72 -1.62 5.90 2.46
C ILE A 72 -1.86 7.29 3.02
N ASP A 73 -0.82 8.12 3.05
CA ASP A 73 -0.91 9.55 3.29
C ASP A 73 -1.01 10.29 1.95
N CYS A 74 -2.02 11.13 1.79
CA CYS A 74 -2.27 11.79 0.53
C CYS A 74 -2.81 13.20 0.72
N LYS A 75 -2.65 14.06 -0.28
CA LYS A 75 -3.18 15.42 -0.25
C LYS A 75 -4.23 15.59 -1.33
N ILE A 76 -5.44 15.92 -0.92
CA ILE A 76 -6.57 16.19 -1.82
C ILE A 76 -6.79 17.70 -1.87
N ASP A 77 -6.82 18.26 -3.08
CA ASP A 77 -7.11 19.67 -3.28
C ASP A 77 -8.52 20.02 -2.76
N GLY A 78 -8.62 21.07 -1.94
CA GLY A 78 -9.88 21.49 -1.29
C GLY A 78 -10.26 20.77 0.02
N ILE A 79 -9.65 19.62 0.34
CA ILE A 79 -9.91 18.88 1.59
C ILE A 79 -8.69 18.91 2.52
N GLY A 80 -7.47 18.90 1.96
CA GLY A 80 -6.21 18.93 2.70
C GLY A 80 -5.48 17.58 2.71
N ALA A 81 -4.54 17.42 3.65
CA ALA A 81 -3.84 16.16 3.86
C ALA A 81 -4.76 15.17 4.59
N MET A 82 -4.89 13.96 4.06
CA MET A 82 -5.74 12.91 4.58
C MET A 82 -5.03 11.57 4.48
N LYS A 83 -5.25 10.73 5.49
CA LYS A 83 -4.80 9.35 5.49
C LYS A 83 -5.95 8.44 5.05
N LEU A 84 -5.66 7.53 4.14
CA LEU A 84 -6.57 6.54 3.59
C LEU A 84 -6.01 5.14 3.85
N LYS A 85 -6.92 4.16 3.93
CA LYS A 85 -6.54 2.74 3.97
C LYS A 85 -6.52 2.19 2.54
N SER A 86 -5.57 1.29 2.27
CA SER A 86 -5.34 0.76 0.92
C SER A 86 -6.52 -0.03 0.35
N GLU A 87 -7.39 -0.56 1.21
CA GLU A 87 -8.62 -1.27 0.85
C GLU A 87 -9.69 -0.40 0.15
N PHE A 88 -9.60 0.93 0.24
CA PHE A 88 -10.60 1.86 -0.33
C PHE A 88 -10.10 2.62 -1.55
N VAL A 89 -8.89 2.34 -2.00
CA VAL A 89 -8.31 2.94 -3.18
C VAL A 89 -8.07 1.88 -4.24
N LYS A 90 -7.99 2.35 -5.50
CA LYS A 90 -7.48 1.61 -6.64
C LYS A 90 -6.30 2.31 -7.29
N LYS A 91 -5.26 1.60 -7.74
CA LYS A 91 -4.23 2.17 -8.63
C LYS A 91 -4.90 2.70 -9.91
N ALA A 92 -4.56 3.92 -10.32
CA ALA A 92 -5.28 4.69 -11.34
C ALA A 92 -4.61 4.74 -12.71
#